data_AF-A0A182UCD8-F1
#
_entry.id   AF-A0A182UCD8-F1
#
_cell.length_a   1.000
_cell.length_b   1.000
_cell.length_c   1.000
_cell.angle_alpha   90.00
_cell.angle_beta   90.00
_cell.angle_gamma   90.00
#
_symmetry.space_group_name_H-M   'P 1'
#
loop_
_entity.id
_entity.type
_entity.pdbx_description
1 polymer ?
#
loop_
_entity_poly.entity_id
_entity_poly.type
_entity_poly.pdbx_seq_one_letter_code
_entity_poly.pdbx_strand_id
1 'polypeptide(L)'
;MSEFTQTATVTQQQTVVQPYIRYDPEYVHTVPGIVKIVCIVLNLIGFICIEFSYFSYRPQGSFFNTVAMLGFWFSGIMLVFYLFHVCEKFHKIPWLKIELYFCAGWAALYMIAASVAASTSIEAFQAAAFFGYCAMIGYGVDAFLKFKSVRAGEIAQGSRTVHVQQQQQTVSTLTA
;
A
#
# COMPACT_ATOMS: atom_id res chain seq x y z
N MET A 1 -1.15 -47.57 36.93
CA MET A 1 -1.93 -46.49 36.28
C MET A 1 -0.92 -45.51 35.72
N SER A 2 -0.78 -45.40 34.39
CA SER A 2 0.11 -44.42 33.76
C SER A 2 -0.74 -43.29 33.18
N GLU A 3 -0.73 -42.13 33.82
CA GLU A 3 -1.39 -40.93 33.32
C GLU A 3 -0.51 -40.28 32.24
N PHE A 4 -1.03 -40.15 31.02
CA PHE A 4 -0.35 -39.41 29.95
C PHE A 4 -0.92 -37.99 29.89
N THR A 5 -0.07 -36.99 30.20
CA THR A 5 -0.44 -35.58 30.07
C THR A 5 -0.01 -35.07 28.69
N GLN A 6 -0.96 -34.73 27.82
CA GLN A 6 -0.68 -34.10 26.53
C GLN A 6 -1.03 -32.61 26.61
N THR A 7 -0.03 -31.73 26.46
CA THR A 7 -0.25 -30.27 26.42
C THR A 7 -0.35 -29.82 24.96
N ALA A 8 -1.55 -29.43 24.52
CA ALA A 8 -1.73 -28.80 23.21
C ALA A 8 -1.73 -27.28 23.38
N THR A 9 -0.79 -26.59 22.72
CA THR A 9 -0.76 -25.11 22.71
C THR A 9 -1.55 -24.61 21.51
N VAL A 10 -2.74 -24.04 21.74
CA VAL A 10 -3.55 -23.41 20.69
C VAL A 10 -3.22 -21.91 20.66
N THR A 11 -2.52 -21.46 19.62
CA THR A 11 -2.25 -20.03 19.45
C THR A 11 -3.44 -19.38 18.76
N GLN A 12 -4.27 -18.64 19.48
CA GLN A 12 -5.37 -17.86 18.91
C GLN A 12 -4.89 -16.44 18.58
N GLN A 13 -4.88 -16.08 17.31
CA GLN A 13 -4.56 -14.71 16.87
C GLN A 13 -5.84 -13.87 16.88
N GLN A 14 -6.11 -13.15 17.98
CA GLN A 14 -7.22 -12.20 18.02
C GLN A 14 -6.75 -10.84 17.53
N THR A 15 -7.31 -10.35 16.43
CA THR A 15 -7.03 -8.99 15.98
C THR A 15 -7.93 -8.03 16.76
N VAL A 16 -7.37 -7.28 17.71
CA VAL A 16 -8.12 -6.25 18.48
C VAL A 16 -8.07 -4.96 17.66
N VAL A 17 -9.10 -4.78 16.83
CA VAL A 17 -9.28 -3.56 16.06
C VAL A 17 -10.19 -2.63 16.84
N GLN A 18 -9.70 -1.45 17.21
CA GLN A 18 -10.49 -0.46 17.94
C GLN A 18 -11.44 0.24 16.94
N PRO A 19 -12.77 0.11 17.05
CA PRO A 19 -13.69 0.47 15.97
C PRO A 19 -14.06 1.96 15.93
N TYR A 20 -13.25 2.85 16.51
CA TYR A 20 -13.50 4.29 16.52
C TYR A 20 -12.80 4.99 15.37
N ILE A 21 -13.58 5.71 14.57
CA ILE A 21 -13.06 6.63 13.54
C ILE A 21 -12.39 7.78 14.27
N ARG A 22 -11.05 7.78 14.26
CA ARG A 22 -10.23 8.86 14.82
C ARG A 22 -9.38 9.44 13.70
N TYR A 23 -9.36 10.76 13.62
CA TYR A 23 -8.41 11.47 12.78
C TYR A 23 -7.04 11.37 13.45
N ASP A 24 -6.11 10.71 12.78
CA ASP A 24 -4.75 10.54 13.26
C ASP A 24 -3.75 11.16 12.28
N PRO A 25 -3.37 12.43 12.48
CA PRO A 25 -2.37 13.08 11.64
C PRO A 25 -0.98 12.46 11.81
N GLU A 26 -0.74 11.62 12.81
CA GLU A 26 0.54 10.95 12.99
C GLU A 26 0.82 9.96 11.84
N TYR A 27 -0.23 9.46 11.16
CA TYR A 27 -0.09 8.58 9.99
C TYR A 27 0.73 9.19 8.85
N VAL A 28 0.63 10.51 8.60
CA VAL A 28 1.41 11.17 7.53
C VAL A 28 2.91 11.22 7.83
N HIS A 29 3.31 11.04 9.10
CA HIS A 29 4.71 10.96 9.52
C HIS A 29 5.26 9.53 9.53
N THR A 30 4.41 8.53 9.30
CA THR A 30 4.87 7.15 9.17
C THR A 30 5.58 6.92 7.84
N VAL A 31 6.53 5.98 7.79
CA VAL A 31 7.22 5.58 6.56
C VAL A 31 6.26 5.32 5.38
N PRO A 32 5.17 4.52 5.52
CA PRO A 32 4.22 4.31 4.41
C PRO A 32 3.43 5.57 4.05
N GLY A 33 3.14 6.45 5.01
CA GLY A 33 2.48 7.73 4.75
C GLY A 33 3.37 8.68 3.93
N ILE A 34 4.63 8.84 4.31
CA ILE A 34 5.59 9.70 3.61
C ILE A 34 5.80 9.23 2.18
N VAL A 35 5.99 7.92 1.96
CA VAL A 35 6.19 7.38 0.61
C VAL A 35 4.97 7.66 -0.28
N LYS A 36 3.74 7.51 0.25
CA LYS A 36 2.52 7.88 -0.49
C LYS A 36 2.49 9.36 -0.85
N ILE A 37 2.84 10.25 0.09
CA ILE A 37 2.86 11.70 -0.16
C ILE A 37 3.87 12.03 -1.26
N VAL A 38 5.07 11.43 -1.21
CA VAL A 38 6.10 11.60 -2.25
C VAL A 38 5.57 11.16 -3.61
N CYS A 39 4.91 10.00 -3.70
CA CYS A 39 4.29 9.55 -4.96
C CYS A 39 3.20 10.53 -5.46
N ILE A 40 2.35 11.04 -4.57
CA ILE A 40 1.30 12.03 -4.91
C ILE A 40 1.92 13.32 -5.47
N VAL A 41 2.98 13.83 -4.84
CA VAL A 41 3.69 15.03 -5.28
C VAL A 41 4.36 14.80 -6.63
N LEU A 42 5.02 13.67 -6.83
CA LEU A 42 5.65 13.32 -8.10
C LEU A 42 4.63 13.19 -9.24
N ASN A 43 3.46 12.60 -8.98
CA ASN A 43 2.36 12.56 -9.95
C ASN A 43 1.91 13.97 -10.36
N LEU A 44 1.75 14.87 -9.38
CA LEU A 44 1.30 16.24 -9.61
C LEU A 44 2.33 17.04 -10.42
N ILE A 45 3.61 16.93 -10.08
CA ILE A 45 4.70 17.61 -10.80
C ILE A 45 4.77 17.08 -12.24
N GLY A 46 4.75 15.76 -12.44
CA GLY A 46 4.76 15.16 -13.77
C GLY A 46 3.55 15.59 -14.62
N PHE A 47 2.36 15.66 -14.02
CA PHE A 47 1.14 16.18 -14.67
C PHE A 47 1.31 17.64 -15.11
N ILE A 48 1.77 18.51 -14.20
CA ILE A 48 1.99 19.94 -14.48
C ILE A 48 3.03 20.11 -15.61
N CYS A 49 4.10 19.32 -15.64
CA CYS A 49 5.10 19.38 -16.71
C CYS A 49 4.51 19.10 -18.10
N ILE A 50 3.56 18.17 -18.22
CA ILE A 50 2.89 17.86 -19.50
C ILE A 50 1.85 18.94 -19.84
N GLU A 51 1.02 19.35 -18.87
CA GLU A 51 -0.11 20.25 -19.11
C GLU A 51 0.32 21.67 -19.51
N PHE A 52 1.41 22.16 -18.91
CA PHE A 52 1.97 23.46 -19.29
C PHE A 52 2.76 23.43 -20.60
N SER A 53 2.94 22.25 -21.21
CA SER A 53 3.53 22.16 -22.54
C SER A 53 2.50 22.52 -23.61
N TYR A 54 2.91 23.35 -24.58
CA TYR A 54 2.10 23.65 -25.77
C TYR A 54 1.64 22.38 -26.52
N PHE A 55 2.38 21.27 -26.36
CA PHE A 55 2.09 19.99 -26.98
C PHE A 55 1.24 19.04 -26.11
N SER A 56 0.54 19.55 -25.09
CA SER A 56 -0.33 18.73 -24.20
C SER A 56 -1.35 17.86 -24.97
N TYR A 57 -1.81 18.33 -26.15
CA TYR A 57 -2.75 17.61 -27.01
C TYR A 57 -2.19 16.32 -27.66
N ARG A 58 -0.88 16.06 -27.57
CA ARG A 58 -0.29 14.83 -28.12
C ARG A 58 -0.72 13.60 -27.32
N PRO A 59 -0.96 12.45 -27.98
CA PRO A 59 -1.41 11.24 -27.29
C PRO A 59 -0.38 10.72 -26.26
N GLN A 60 0.90 10.98 -26.46
CA GLN A 60 1.96 10.64 -25.48
C GLN A 60 1.75 11.36 -24.14
N GLY A 61 1.41 12.65 -24.18
CA GLY A 61 1.18 13.47 -22.99
C GLY A 61 -0.13 13.08 -22.31
N SER A 62 -1.19 12.86 -23.10
CA SER A 62 -2.48 12.40 -22.60
C SER A 62 -2.39 11.05 -21.87
N PHE A 63 -1.59 10.09 -22.38
CA PHE A 63 -1.35 8.82 -21.70
C PHE A 63 -0.64 9.01 -20.35
N PHE A 64 0.47 9.77 -20.31
CA PHE A 64 1.19 10.06 -19.08
C PHE A 64 0.29 10.75 -18.05
N ASN A 65 -0.48 11.74 -18.50
CA ASN A 65 -1.41 12.51 -17.69
C ASN A 65 -2.51 11.60 -17.09
N THR A 66 -3.08 10.69 -17.88
CA THR A 66 -4.08 9.72 -17.40
C THR A 66 -3.52 8.83 -16.30
N VAL A 67 -2.29 8.32 -16.47
CA VAL A 67 -1.61 7.49 -15.45
C VAL A 67 -1.33 8.31 -14.19
N ALA A 68 -0.87 9.55 -14.34
CA ALA A 68 -0.59 10.45 -13.22
C ALA A 68 -1.84 10.81 -12.43
N MET A 69 -2.94 11.14 -13.11
CA MET A 69 -4.17 11.58 -12.47
C MET A 69 -4.89 10.43 -11.77
N LEU A 70 -4.97 9.26 -12.40
CA LEU A 70 -5.52 8.06 -11.75
C LEU A 70 -4.65 7.61 -10.56
N GLY A 71 -3.33 7.71 -10.69
CA GLY A 71 -2.38 7.45 -9.60
C GLY A 71 -2.57 8.40 -8.41
N PHE A 72 -2.74 9.69 -8.71
CA PHE A 72 -3.02 10.74 -7.74
C PHE A 72 -4.32 10.48 -6.99
N TRP A 73 -5.43 10.28 -7.69
CA TRP A 73 -6.73 10.06 -7.07
C TRP A 73 -6.76 8.79 -6.23
N PHE A 74 -6.25 7.67 -6.75
CA PHE A 74 -6.24 6.43 -5.99
C PHE A 74 -5.37 6.54 -4.72
N SER A 75 -4.14 7.06 -4.87
CA SER A 75 -3.21 7.19 -3.74
C SER A 75 -3.72 8.20 -2.70
N GLY A 76 -4.34 9.29 -3.15
CA GLY A 76 -4.95 10.31 -2.30
C GLY A 76 -6.16 9.80 -1.53
N ILE A 77 -7.09 9.10 -2.20
CA ILE A 77 -8.27 8.49 -1.54
C ILE A 77 -7.82 7.48 -0.49
N MET A 78 -6.83 6.64 -0.81
CA MET A 78 -6.28 5.69 0.16
C MET A 78 -5.66 6.42 1.34
N LEU A 79 -4.84 7.45 1.12
CA LEU A 79 -4.27 8.26 2.20
C LEU A 79 -5.33 8.81 3.16
N VAL A 80 -6.46 9.29 2.62
CA VAL A 80 -7.61 9.74 3.41
C VAL A 80 -8.23 8.58 4.21
N PHE A 81 -8.39 7.39 3.62
CA PHE A 81 -8.92 6.23 4.32
C PHE A 81 -8.03 5.78 5.48
N TYR A 82 -6.70 5.87 5.33
CA TYR A 82 -5.76 5.61 6.42
C TYR A 82 -5.83 6.69 7.52
N LEU A 83 -5.90 7.97 7.15
CA LEU A 83 -6.03 9.11 8.08
C LEU A 83 -7.26 9.01 8.99
N PHE A 84 -8.39 8.55 8.44
CA PHE A 84 -9.65 8.39 9.18
C PHE A 84 -9.83 6.99 9.78
N HIS A 85 -8.81 6.13 9.73
CA HIS A 85 -8.89 4.75 10.23
C HIS A 85 -10.08 3.95 9.64
N VAL A 86 -10.53 4.29 8.43
CA VAL A 86 -11.62 3.59 7.72
C VAL A 86 -11.18 2.16 7.36
N CYS A 87 -9.89 1.97 7.10
CA CYS A 87 -9.29 0.66 6.86
C CYS A 87 -9.43 -0.30 8.06
N GLU A 88 -9.46 0.22 9.30
CA GLU A 88 -9.70 -0.56 10.51
C GLU A 88 -11.16 -0.99 10.62
N LYS A 89 -12.11 -0.12 10.26
CA LYS A 89 -13.54 -0.47 10.22
C LYS A 89 -13.83 -1.62 9.25
N PHE A 90 -13.12 -1.65 8.13
CA PHE A 90 -13.25 -2.68 7.09
C PHE A 90 -12.09 -3.68 7.09
N HIS A 91 -11.68 -4.17 8.26
CA HIS A 91 -10.59 -5.14 8.43
C HIS A 91 -10.77 -6.49 7.68
N LYS A 92 -11.98 -6.79 7.19
CA LYS A 92 -12.24 -7.98 6.36
C LYS A 92 -11.65 -7.88 4.95
N ILE A 93 -11.44 -6.66 4.46
CA ILE A 93 -10.88 -6.41 3.13
C ILE A 93 -9.35 -6.43 3.25
N PRO A 94 -8.63 -7.20 2.42
CA PRO A 94 -7.16 -7.25 2.44
C PRO A 94 -6.56 -5.99 1.79
N TRP A 95 -6.75 -4.82 2.40
CA TRP A 95 -6.31 -3.50 1.92
C TRP A 95 -4.83 -3.49 1.51
N LEU A 96 -3.96 -4.07 2.34
CA LEU A 96 -2.52 -4.14 2.09
C LEU A 96 -2.17 -4.86 0.76
N LYS A 97 -2.93 -5.90 0.40
CA LYS A 97 -2.74 -6.63 -0.87
C LYS A 97 -3.21 -5.80 -2.06
N ILE A 98 -4.37 -5.16 -1.94
CA ILE A 98 -4.92 -4.28 -3.00
C ILE A 98 -3.92 -3.17 -3.32
N GLU A 99 -3.35 -2.55 -2.29
CA GLU A 99 -2.34 -1.51 -2.48
C GLU A 99 -1.05 -2.02 -3.10
N LEU A 100 -0.60 -3.21 -2.71
CA LEU A 100 0.58 -3.83 -3.31
C LEU A 100 0.39 -4.01 -4.82
N TYR A 101 -0.73 -4.61 -5.24
CA TYR A 101 -1.02 -4.80 -6.67
C TYR A 101 -1.14 -3.47 -7.40
N PHE A 102 -1.79 -2.48 -6.78
CA PHE A 102 -1.89 -1.15 -7.35
C PHE A 102 -0.51 -0.52 -7.56
N CYS A 103 0.34 -0.49 -6.52
CA CYS A 103 1.67 0.13 -6.61
C CYS A 103 2.58 -0.59 -7.60
N ALA A 104 2.54 -1.93 -7.65
CA ALA A 104 3.30 -2.71 -8.63
C ALA A 104 2.84 -2.43 -10.07
N GLY A 105 1.52 -2.40 -10.29
CA GLY A 105 0.94 -2.05 -11.59
C GLY A 105 1.28 -0.62 -12.01
N TRP A 106 1.20 0.33 -11.08
CA TRP A 106 1.51 1.74 -11.33
C TRP A 106 2.99 1.98 -11.62
N ALA A 107 3.90 1.27 -10.95
CA ALA A 107 5.32 1.31 -11.27
C ALA A 107 5.57 0.86 -12.73
N ALA A 108 4.94 -0.23 -13.17
CA ALA A 108 5.05 -0.70 -14.55
C ALA A 108 4.45 0.29 -15.57
N LEU A 109 3.30 0.88 -15.24
CA LEU A 109 2.68 1.91 -16.08
C LEU A 109 3.56 3.16 -16.19
N TYR A 110 4.16 3.61 -15.09
CA TYR A 110 5.08 4.75 -15.09
C TYR A 110 6.35 4.47 -15.87
N MET A 111 6.88 3.25 -15.83
CA MET A 111 8.01 2.84 -16.67
C MET A 111 7.70 3.03 -18.15
N ILE A 112 6.53 2.61 -18.61
CA ILE A 112 6.10 2.76 -20.01
C ILE A 112 5.83 4.23 -20.32
N ALA A 113 5.07 4.92 -19.48
CA ALA A 113 4.69 6.31 -19.69
C ALA A 113 5.92 7.24 -19.75
N ALA A 114 6.88 7.06 -18.84
CA ALA A 114 8.14 7.81 -18.83
C ALA A 114 8.99 7.49 -20.07
N SER A 115 9.05 6.22 -20.51
CA SER A 115 9.80 5.85 -21.72
C SER A 115 9.18 6.46 -22.99
N VAL A 116 7.85 6.50 -23.08
CA VAL A 116 7.13 7.16 -24.18
C VAL A 116 7.36 8.67 -24.15
N ALA A 117 7.32 9.30 -22.97
CA ALA A 117 7.63 10.74 -22.84
C ALA A 117 9.10 11.05 -23.21
N ALA A 118 10.05 10.20 -22.79
CA ALA A 118 11.47 10.34 -23.10
C ALA A 118 11.80 10.16 -24.60
N SER A 119 10.95 9.45 -25.36
CA SER A 119 11.11 9.28 -26.81
C SER A 119 10.82 10.55 -27.62
N THR A 120 10.31 11.60 -26.98
CA THR A 120 10.00 12.87 -27.64
C THR A 120 11.13 13.88 -27.45
N SER A 121 11.40 14.69 -28.47
CA SER A 121 12.42 15.75 -28.43
C SER A 121 11.92 17.05 -27.76
N ILE A 122 10.86 16.96 -26.95
CA ILE A 122 10.24 18.12 -26.30
C ILE A 122 10.77 18.19 -24.87
N GLU A 123 11.42 19.30 -24.53
CA GLU A 123 12.03 19.53 -23.22
C GLU A 123 11.07 19.28 -22.04
N ALA A 124 9.82 19.73 -22.15
CA ALA A 124 8.79 19.55 -21.13
C ALA A 124 8.46 18.06 -20.90
N PHE A 125 8.45 17.27 -21.97
CA PHE A 125 8.18 15.83 -21.91
C PHE A 125 9.38 15.07 -21.33
N GLN A 126 10.61 15.51 -21.62
CA GLN A 126 11.80 14.95 -20.99
C GLN A 126 11.83 15.23 -19.47
N ALA A 127 11.44 16.43 -19.05
CA ALA A 127 11.30 16.76 -17.62
C ALA A 127 10.20 15.90 -16.97
N ALA A 128 9.04 15.77 -17.61
CA ALA A 128 7.97 14.88 -17.15
C ALA A 128 8.44 13.41 -17.07
N ALA A 129 9.24 12.94 -18.04
CA ALA A 129 9.80 11.59 -18.03
C ALA A 129 10.74 11.37 -16.84
N PHE A 130 11.59 12.34 -16.51
CA PHE A 130 12.45 12.27 -15.32
C PHE A 130 11.62 12.10 -14.04
N PHE A 131 10.62 12.97 -13.83
CA PHE A 131 9.73 12.85 -12.67
C PHE A 131 8.90 11.56 -12.70
N GLY A 132 8.53 11.07 -13.89
CA GLY A 132 7.86 9.78 -14.08
C GLY A 132 8.73 8.59 -13.67
N TYR A 133 10.03 8.62 -13.96
CA TYR A 133 10.97 7.61 -13.45
C TYR A 133 11.17 7.70 -11.94
N CYS A 134 11.20 8.91 -11.37
CA CYS A 134 11.18 9.07 -9.91
C CYS A 134 9.89 8.48 -9.31
N ALA A 135 8.73 8.72 -9.94
CA ALA A 135 7.45 8.15 -9.51
C ALA A 135 7.46 6.62 -9.62
N MET A 136 8.01 6.06 -10.70
CA MET A 136 8.21 4.60 -10.85
C MET A 136 9.00 4.02 -9.67
N ILE A 137 10.11 4.66 -9.28
CA ILE A 137 10.91 4.23 -8.14
C ILE A 137 10.11 4.38 -6.84
N GLY A 138 9.41 5.50 -6.65
CA GLY A 138 8.56 5.73 -5.47
C GLY A 138 7.50 4.64 -5.30
N TYR A 139 6.74 4.34 -6.35
CA TYR A 139 5.76 3.26 -6.36
C TYR A 139 6.40 1.88 -6.20
N GLY A 140 7.60 1.67 -6.76
CA GLY A 140 8.37 0.43 -6.58
C GLY A 140 8.81 0.20 -5.14
N VAL A 141 9.32 1.25 -4.47
CA VAL A 141 9.69 1.21 -3.05
C VAL A 141 8.45 0.97 -2.19
N ASP A 142 7.33 1.65 -2.49
CA ASP A 142 6.08 1.47 -1.77
C ASP A 142 5.55 0.02 -1.89
N ALA A 143 5.62 -0.55 -3.10
CA ALA A 143 5.28 -1.94 -3.36
C ALA A 143 6.21 -2.89 -2.60
N PHE A 144 7.52 -2.63 -2.56
CA PHE A 144 8.48 -3.48 -1.85
C PHE A 144 8.23 -3.48 -0.33
N LEU A 145 7.99 -2.31 0.27
CA LEU A 145 7.66 -2.18 1.68
C LEU A 145 6.37 -2.95 2.00
N LYS A 146 5.33 -2.79 1.18
CA LYS A 146 4.06 -3.51 1.33
C LYS A 146 4.22 -5.01 1.14
N PHE A 147 5.06 -5.45 0.19
CA PHE A 147 5.35 -6.87 -0.02
C PHE A 147 6.01 -7.50 1.21
N LYS A 148 6.94 -6.78 1.85
CA LYS A 148 7.56 -7.21 3.12
C LYS A 148 6.51 -7.35 4.22
N SER A 149 5.62 -6.37 4.38
CA SER A 149 4.53 -6.41 5.36
C SER A 149 3.52 -7.53 5.09
N VAL A 150 3.17 -7.78 3.82
CA VAL A 150 2.30 -8.91 3.43
C VAL A 150 2.95 -10.25 3.77
N ARG A 151 4.26 -10.41 3.52
CA ARG A 151 5.00 -11.63 3.88
C ARG A 151 5.11 -11.83 5.39
N ALA A 152 5.21 -10.74 6.15
CA ALA A 152 5.20 -10.76 7.61
C ALA A 152 3.79 -11.04 8.20
N GLY A 153 2.74 -11.03 7.37
CA GLY A 153 1.36 -11.22 7.83
C GLY A 153 0.81 -10.03 8.61
N GLU A 154 1.38 -8.85 8.39
CA GLU A 154 0.95 -7.60 9.01
C GLU A 154 -0.41 -7.16 8.45
N ILE A 155 -1.19 -6.47 9.27
CA ILE A 155 -2.44 -5.83 8.86
C ILE A 155 -2.13 -4.40 8.41
N ALA A 156 -2.96 -3.85 7.51
CA ALA A 156 -2.76 -2.52 6.93
C ALA A 156 -2.72 -1.41 8.01
N GLN A 157 -3.50 -1.56 9.08
CA GLN A 157 -3.56 -0.68 10.24
C GLN A 157 -4.15 -1.47 11.43
N GLY A 158 -3.76 -1.10 12.65
CA GLY A 158 -4.20 -1.72 13.91
C GLY A 158 -3.16 -2.66 14.54
N SER A 159 -3.37 -3.00 15.82
CA SER A 159 -2.49 -3.91 16.56
C SER A 159 -3.03 -5.34 16.55
N ARG A 160 -2.21 -6.32 16.13
CA ARG A 160 -2.49 -7.74 16.35
C ARG A 160 -1.99 -8.14 17.73
N THR A 161 -2.87 -8.19 18.72
CA THR A 161 -2.56 -8.82 20.01
C THR A 161 -2.74 -10.33 19.90
N VAL A 162 -1.64 -11.06 19.74
CA VAL A 162 -1.67 -12.52 19.78
C VAL A 162 -1.93 -12.96 21.23
N HIS A 163 -3.17 -13.34 21.55
CA HIS A 163 -3.48 -13.97 22.83
C HIS A 163 -3.14 -15.46 22.74
N VAL A 164 -1.96 -15.84 23.23
CA VAL A 164 -1.62 -17.26 23.39
C VAL A 164 -2.45 -17.83 24.53
N GLN A 165 -3.57 -18.49 24.21
CA GLN A 165 -4.40 -19.17 25.18
C GLN A 165 -3.90 -20.62 25.32
N GLN A 166 -3.11 -20.91 26.36
CA GLN A 166 -2.71 -22.28 26.68
C GLN A 166 -3.93 -23.04 27.22
N GLN A 167 -4.53 -23.90 26.40
CA GLN A 167 -5.65 -24.75 26.82
C GLN A 167 -5.12 -26.12 27.21
N GLN A 168 -4.98 -26.38 28.51
CA GLN A 168 -4.50 -27.65 29.05
C GLN A 168 -5.66 -28.66 29.06
N GLN A 169 -5.69 -29.59 28.10
CA GLN A 169 -6.67 -30.68 28.05
C GLN A 169 -6.12 -31.92 28.78
N THR A 170 -6.68 -32.27 29.94
CA THR A 170 -6.44 -33.55 30.61
C THR A 170 -7.35 -34.62 30.02
N VAL A 171 -6.79 -35.54 29.24
CA VAL A 171 -7.53 -36.68 28.69
C VAL A 171 -7.24 -37.91 29.55
N SER A 172 -8.22 -38.34 30.35
CA SER A 172 -8.16 -39.58 31.13
C SER A 172 -8.71 -40.74 30.30
N THR A 173 -7.86 -41.50 29.62
CA THR A 173 -8.28 -42.75 28.97
C THR A 173 -8.33 -43.89 29.99
N LEU A 174 -9.53 -44.38 30.30
CA LEU A 174 -9.74 -45.64 31.01
C LEU A 174 -9.49 -46.80 30.03
N THR A 175 -8.31 -47.41 30.10
CA THR A 175 -8.10 -48.73 29.48
C THR A 175 -8.76 -49.79 30.35
N ALA A 176 -9.79 -50.43 29.81
CA ALA A 176 -10.49 -51.58 30.38
C ALA A 176 -9.62 -52.85 30.37
#